data_AF-A0A2V8GAW7-F1
#
_entry.id   AF-A0A2V8GAW7-F1
#
_cell.length_a   1.000
_cell.length_b   1.000
_cell.length_c   1.000
_cell.angle_alpha   90.00
_cell.angle_beta   90.00
_cell.angle_gamma   90.00
#
_symmetry.space_group_name_H-M   'P 1'
#
loop_
_entity.id
_entity.type
_entity.pdbx_description
1 polymer ?
#
loop_
_entity_poly.entity_id
_entity_poly.type
_entity_poly.pdbx_seq_one_letter_code
_entity_poly.pdbx_strand_id
1 'polypeptide(L)'
;MRRVSVCLCTLAIHAPYRKRARLLCADAARAPWIVLTDDPADFADLPVRAIRHAPTGPMAIDYLQRLGPTGNNNGAAAYHDKRFVLQAALRDFETAIFLDADSRIDLLPPIDVFPAGLAVVPVVRKSVAAHLETCGSWRLPAFVELARELAGDPDALHRARWCHETCYAVTRDGNEGCFFAAWERAADFLQGRGIYSGEGGVMGLAAVCAGWATDYDALAPLVPSIQHEGGGPKDA
;
A
#
# COMPACT_ATOMS: atom_id res chain seq x y z
N MET A 1 4.73 -13.32 19.54
CA MET A 1 4.37 -13.54 18.13
C MET A 1 3.35 -14.67 18.08
N ARG A 2 2.17 -14.42 17.48
CA ARG A 2 1.02 -15.36 17.49
C ARG A 2 0.78 -15.88 16.07
N ARG A 3 0.29 -17.11 15.94
CA ARG A 3 -0.27 -17.57 14.67
C ARG A 3 -1.52 -16.75 14.32
N VAL A 4 -1.62 -16.35 13.06
CA VAL A 4 -2.70 -15.49 12.53
C VAL A 4 -3.23 -16.05 11.21
N SER A 5 -4.50 -15.82 10.91
CA SER A 5 -5.02 -16.05 9.57
C SER A 5 -4.53 -14.93 8.64
N VAL A 6 -3.96 -15.29 7.49
CA VAL A 6 -3.30 -14.35 6.58
C VAL A 6 -3.93 -14.40 5.19
N CYS A 7 -4.13 -13.23 4.60
CA CYS A 7 -4.55 -13.04 3.21
C CYS A 7 -3.52 -12.20 2.47
N LEU A 8 -3.19 -12.62 1.24
CA LEU A 8 -2.48 -11.79 0.28
C LEU A 8 -3.49 -10.90 -0.44
N CYS A 9 -3.12 -9.68 -0.75
CA CYS A 9 -4.02 -8.76 -1.44
C CYS A 9 -3.31 -7.80 -2.37
N THR A 10 -4.01 -7.34 -3.41
CA THR A 10 -3.47 -6.47 -4.43
C THR A 10 -4.55 -5.58 -5.05
N LEU A 11 -4.15 -4.44 -5.61
CA LEU A 11 -4.99 -3.51 -6.37
C LEU A 11 -4.59 -3.56 -7.85
N ALA A 12 -5.52 -3.91 -8.72
CA ALA A 12 -5.27 -4.12 -10.14
C ALA A 12 -6.31 -3.41 -11.01
N ILE A 13 -5.97 -2.20 -11.48
CA ILE A 13 -6.85 -1.36 -12.29
C ILE A 13 -6.32 -1.25 -13.72
N HIS A 14 -7.22 -1.42 -14.70
CA HIS A 14 -6.94 -1.53 -16.12
C HIS A 14 -6.24 -2.83 -16.54
N ALA A 15 -6.43 -3.20 -17.81
CA ALA A 15 -6.00 -4.49 -18.34
C ALA A 15 -4.52 -4.84 -18.10
N PRO A 16 -3.53 -3.91 -18.24
CA PRO A 16 -2.13 -4.24 -17.97
C PRO A 16 -1.87 -4.70 -16.54
N TYR A 17 -2.43 -4.00 -15.54
CA TYR A 17 -2.27 -4.39 -14.14
C TYR A 17 -3.08 -5.63 -13.78
N ARG A 18 -4.29 -5.82 -14.37
CA ARG A 18 -5.06 -7.05 -14.17
C ARG A 18 -4.33 -8.28 -14.69
N LYS A 19 -3.70 -8.20 -15.86
CA LYS A 19 -2.85 -9.29 -16.39
C LYS A 19 -1.70 -9.63 -15.43
N ARG A 20 -1.04 -8.62 -14.86
CA ARG A 20 0.07 -8.82 -13.91
C ARG A 20 -0.42 -9.41 -12.58
N ALA A 21 -1.52 -8.90 -12.04
CA ALA A 21 -2.12 -9.42 -10.82
C ALA A 21 -2.57 -10.88 -10.96
N ARG A 22 -3.05 -11.30 -12.14
CA ARG A 22 -3.35 -12.72 -12.42
C ARG A 22 -2.11 -13.60 -12.27
N LEU A 23 -0.96 -13.16 -12.82
CA LEU A 23 0.31 -13.87 -12.67
C LEU A 23 0.75 -13.93 -11.21
N LEU A 24 0.70 -12.81 -10.50
CA LEU A 24 0.99 -12.74 -9.06
C LEU A 24 0.11 -13.69 -8.23
N CYS A 25 -1.19 -13.75 -8.51
CA CYS A 25 -2.10 -14.66 -7.81
C CYS A 25 -1.77 -16.12 -8.11
N ALA A 26 -1.38 -16.44 -9.34
CA ALA A 26 -1.00 -17.79 -9.76
C ALA A 26 0.29 -18.27 -9.07
N ASP A 27 1.26 -17.37 -8.85
CA ASP A 27 2.50 -17.66 -8.13
C ASP A 27 2.25 -18.19 -6.70
N ALA A 28 1.15 -17.77 -6.08
CA ALA A 28 0.75 -18.16 -4.73
C ALA A 28 -0.68 -18.69 -4.68
N ALA A 29 -1.08 -19.56 -5.63
CA ALA A 29 -2.47 -20.01 -5.81
C ALA A 29 -3.09 -20.76 -4.62
N ARG A 30 -2.28 -21.24 -3.66
CA ARG A 30 -2.76 -21.90 -2.44
C ARG A 30 -3.06 -20.93 -1.29
N ALA A 31 -2.57 -19.69 -1.38
CA ALA A 31 -2.83 -18.67 -0.38
C ALA A 31 -4.22 -18.03 -0.62
N PRO A 32 -4.90 -17.57 0.44
CA PRO A 32 -6.08 -16.72 0.27
C PRO A 32 -5.69 -15.40 -0.40
N TRP A 33 -6.45 -15.02 -1.43
CA TRP A 33 -6.25 -13.78 -2.19
C TRP A 33 -7.50 -12.94 -2.24
N ILE A 34 -7.33 -11.63 -2.04
CA ILE A 34 -8.33 -10.62 -2.38
C ILE A 34 -7.74 -9.64 -3.39
N VAL A 35 -8.44 -9.48 -4.51
CA VAL A 35 -8.04 -8.56 -5.58
C VAL A 35 -9.08 -7.47 -5.70
N LEU A 36 -8.66 -6.22 -5.55
CA LEU A 36 -9.52 -5.07 -5.82
C LEU A 36 -9.27 -4.60 -7.26
N THR A 37 -10.32 -4.52 -8.09
CA THR A 37 -10.15 -4.35 -9.55
C THR A 37 -11.34 -3.68 -10.24
N ASP A 38 -11.09 -2.98 -11.34
CA ASP A 38 -12.13 -2.39 -12.19
C ASP A 38 -12.89 -3.44 -13.03
N ASP A 39 -12.36 -4.65 -13.18
CA ASP A 39 -13.04 -5.74 -13.86
C ASP A 39 -12.80 -7.12 -13.19
N PRO A 40 -13.68 -7.54 -12.27
CA PRO A 40 -13.57 -8.83 -11.59
C PRO A 40 -13.66 -10.05 -12.50
N ALA A 41 -14.26 -9.93 -13.69
CA ALA A 41 -14.41 -11.04 -14.62
C ALA A 41 -13.04 -11.57 -15.09
N ASP A 42 -12.02 -10.71 -15.13
CA ASP A 42 -10.65 -11.06 -15.45
C ASP A 42 -9.98 -11.96 -14.39
N PHE A 43 -10.68 -12.39 -13.34
CA PHE A 43 -10.13 -13.31 -12.31
C PHE A 43 -11.03 -14.54 -12.08
N ALA A 44 -12.06 -14.75 -12.89
CA ALA A 44 -13.10 -15.76 -12.66
C ALA A 44 -12.60 -17.22 -12.65
N ASP A 45 -11.46 -17.49 -13.29
CA ASP A 45 -10.81 -18.80 -13.39
C ASP A 45 -9.73 -19.03 -12.32
N LEU A 46 -9.50 -18.07 -11.43
CA LEU A 46 -8.53 -18.16 -10.34
C LEU A 46 -9.23 -18.36 -8.99
N PRO A 47 -8.61 -19.06 -8.02
CA PRO A 47 -9.17 -19.26 -6.68
C PRO A 47 -8.98 -18.00 -5.81
N VAL A 48 -9.45 -16.85 -6.28
CA VAL A 48 -9.31 -15.55 -5.62
C VAL A 48 -10.66 -14.89 -5.42
N ARG A 49 -10.78 -14.00 -4.43
CA ARG A 49 -11.94 -13.12 -4.30
C ARG A 49 -11.66 -11.80 -4.99
N ALA A 50 -12.19 -11.63 -6.20
CA ALA A 50 -12.13 -10.36 -6.92
C ALA A 50 -13.30 -9.45 -6.53
N ILE A 51 -13.01 -8.20 -6.19
CA ILE A 51 -13.98 -7.18 -5.76
C ILE A 51 -13.93 -6.01 -6.75
N ARG A 52 -15.10 -5.63 -7.28
CA ARG A 52 -15.22 -4.48 -8.18
C ARG A 52 -14.83 -3.19 -7.44
N HIS A 53 -14.02 -2.36 -8.08
CA HIS A 53 -13.54 -1.08 -7.57
C HIS A 53 -13.56 -0.01 -8.65
N ALA A 54 -14.03 1.18 -8.26
CA ALA A 54 -13.90 2.38 -9.06
C ALA A 54 -12.81 3.24 -8.41
N PRO A 55 -11.71 3.56 -9.11
CA PRO A 55 -10.65 4.38 -8.55
C PRO A 55 -11.15 5.73 -8.03
N THR A 56 -10.65 6.15 -6.88
CA THR A 56 -11.05 7.42 -6.24
C THR A 56 -10.11 8.59 -6.54
N GLY A 57 -8.92 8.30 -7.06
CA GLY A 57 -7.90 9.28 -7.44
C GLY A 57 -7.45 9.13 -8.90
N PRO A 58 -6.59 10.03 -9.39
CA PRO A 58 -6.05 9.93 -10.73
C PRO A 58 -5.21 8.66 -10.89
N MET A 59 -5.33 8.02 -12.04
CA MET A 59 -4.61 6.79 -12.37
C MET A 59 -3.30 7.09 -13.08
N ALA A 60 -2.37 6.13 -13.10
CA ALA A 60 -1.10 6.31 -13.81
C ALA A 60 -1.30 6.68 -15.29
N ILE A 61 -2.37 6.18 -15.92
CA ILE A 61 -2.73 6.54 -17.30
C ILE A 61 -3.13 8.03 -17.44
N ASP A 62 -3.73 8.64 -16.41
CA ASP A 62 -4.14 10.05 -16.44
C ASP A 62 -2.93 11.01 -16.47
N TYR A 63 -1.81 10.61 -15.85
CA TYR A 63 -0.55 11.35 -15.93
C TYR A 63 0.17 11.17 -17.26
N LEU A 64 -0.04 10.04 -17.95
CA LEU A 64 0.49 9.85 -19.30
C LEU A 64 -0.27 10.70 -20.33
N GLN A 65 -1.55 11.03 -20.07
CA GLN A 65 -2.44 11.65 -21.05
C GLN A 65 -2.80 13.12 -20.78
N ARG A 66 -2.78 13.62 -19.53
CA ARG A 66 -3.39 14.93 -19.20
C ARG A 66 -2.66 15.83 -18.21
N LEU A 67 -1.80 15.31 -17.34
CA LEU A 67 -1.12 16.08 -16.30
C LEU A 67 0.39 16.09 -16.54
N GLY A 68 1.06 17.20 -16.24
CA GLY A 68 2.51 17.30 -16.37
C GLY A 68 3.22 16.14 -15.64
N PRO A 69 4.28 15.56 -16.22
CA PRO A 69 4.89 14.36 -15.66
C PRO A 69 5.46 14.62 -14.26
N THR A 70 5.15 13.75 -13.32
CA THR A 70 5.87 13.63 -12.04
C THR A 70 6.63 12.30 -12.05
N GLY A 71 7.85 12.27 -11.50
CA GLY A 71 8.64 11.03 -11.37
C GLY A 71 8.94 10.29 -12.68
N ASN A 72 9.84 10.83 -13.52
CA ASN A 72 10.39 10.13 -14.71
C ASN A 72 9.36 9.63 -15.75
N ASN A 73 8.32 10.41 -16.07
CA ASN A 73 7.24 10.03 -17.02
C ASN A 73 6.43 8.77 -16.63
N ASN A 74 6.47 8.34 -15.38
CA ASN A 74 5.61 7.26 -14.88
C ASN A 74 4.45 7.89 -14.10
N GLY A 75 3.22 7.63 -14.52
CA GLY A 75 2.07 8.22 -13.87
C GLY A 75 1.89 7.83 -12.42
N ALA A 76 1.39 8.76 -11.61
CA ALA A 76 1.12 8.57 -10.20
C ALA A 76 -0.31 8.02 -10.00
N ALA A 77 -0.48 6.72 -9.77
CA ALA A 77 -1.79 6.08 -9.71
C ALA A 77 -2.63 6.45 -8.46
N ALA A 78 -3.83 5.87 -8.35
CA ALA A 78 -4.68 5.94 -7.16
C ALA A 78 -4.02 5.20 -5.97
N TYR A 79 -2.91 5.74 -5.47
CA TYR A 79 -2.06 5.09 -4.47
C TYR A 79 -2.89 4.74 -3.24
N HIS A 80 -3.60 5.72 -2.67
CA HIS A 80 -4.34 5.54 -1.44
C HIS A 80 -5.48 4.52 -1.52
N ASP A 81 -5.90 4.06 -2.72
CA ASP A 81 -6.94 3.04 -2.86
C ASP A 81 -6.49 1.65 -2.41
N LYS A 82 -5.17 1.43 -2.24
CA LYS A 82 -4.65 0.22 -1.59
C LYS A 82 -5.24 0.00 -0.19
N ARG A 83 -5.67 1.07 0.50
CA ARG A 83 -6.36 0.97 1.79
C ARG A 83 -7.64 0.11 1.74
N PHE A 84 -8.37 0.18 0.63
CA PHE A 84 -9.65 -0.52 0.49
C PHE A 84 -9.48 -2.03 0.39
N VAL A 85 -8.41 -2.51 -0.26
CA VAL A 85 -8.16 -3.96 -0.35
C VAL A 85 -7.71 -4.52 1.01
N LEU A 86 -6.95 -3.74 1.79
CA LEU A 86 -6.62 -4.10 3.18
C LEU A 86 -7.88 -4.18 4.03
N GLN A 87 -8.75 -3.16 3.96
CA GLN A 87 -10.03 -3.17 4.70
C GLN A 87 -10.91 -4.37 4.31
N ALA A 88 -10.93 -4.74 3.03
CA ALA A 88 -11.66 -5.92 2.57
C ALA A 88 -11.06 -7.21 3.15
N ALA A 89 -9.74 -7.34 3.18
CA ALA A 89 -9.05 -8.51 3.71
C ALA A 89 -9.21 -8.65 5.24
N LEU A 90 -9.12 -7.56 5.99
CA LEU A 90 -9.20 -7.58 7.45
C LEU A 90 -10.62 -7.90 7.99
N ARG A 91 -11.64 -7.95 7.12
CA ARG A 91 -12.97 -8.46 7.49
C ARG A 91 -12.94 -9.96 7.80
N ASP A 92 -12.17 -10.72 7.03
CA ASP A 92 -12.17 -12.19 7.08
C ASP A 92 -10.85 -12.75 7.64
N PHE A 93 -9.78 -11.95 7.66
CA PHE A 93 -8.44 -12.36 8.08
C PHE A 93 -7.88 -11.46 9.18
N GLU A 94 -6.93 -11.99 9.94
CA GLU A 94 -6.24 -11.23 10.99
C GLU A 94 -5.11 -10.38 10.46
N THR A 95 -4.44 -10.84 9.41
CA THR A 95 -3.38 -10.10 8.72
C THR A 95 -3.69 -10.02 7.22
N ALA A 96 -3.56 -8.81 6.68
CA ALA A 96 -3.57 -8.56 5.24
C ALA A 96 -2.16 -8.16 4.81
N ILE A 97 -1.58 -8.90 3.85
CA ILE A 97 -0.30 -8.55 3.22
C ILE A 97 -0.60 -7.99 1.84
N PHE A 98 -0.30 -6.71 1.64
CA PHE A 98 -0.42 -6.06 0.35
C PHE A 98 0.82 -6.33 -0.51
N LEU A 99 0.60 -6.60 -1.79
CA LEU A 99 1.63 -6.70 -2.83
C LEU A 99 1.17 -5.92 -4.06
N ASP A 100 2.06 -5.12 -4.64
CA ASP A 100 1.77 -4.44 -5.91
C ASP A 100 1.48 -5.47 -7.02
N ALA A 101 0.56 -5.14 -7.92
CA ALA A 101 0.09 -6.06 -8.96
C ALA A 101 1.19 -6.53 -9.93
N ASP A 102 2.30 -5.79 -10.04
CA ASP A 102 3.49 -6.10 -10.83
C ASP A 102 4.62 -6.75 -10.01
N SER A 103 4.30 -7.28 -8.83
CA SER A 103 5.16 -8.20 -8.10
C SER A 103 5.05 -9.64 -8.61
N ARG A 104 6.09 -10.43 -8.39
CA ARG A 104 6.15 -11.88 -8.61
C ARG A 104 6.62 -12.57 -7.34
N ILE A 105 6.12 -13.77 -7.08
CA ILE A 105 6.52 -14.60 -5.94
C ILE A 105 7.15 -15.89 -6.47
N ASP A 106 8.39 -16.18 -6.09
CA ASP A 106 9.04 -17.45 -6.47
C ASP A 106 8.52 -18.62 -5.59
N LEU A 107 8.74 -18.49 -4.28
CA LEU A 107 8.26 -19.45 -3.29
C LEU A 107 7.65 -18.70 -2.11
N LEU A 108 6.37 -18.93 -1.83
CA LEU A 108 5.70 -18.38 -0.66
C LEU A 108 6.15 -19.14 0.60
N PRO A 109 6.90 -18.52 1.53
CA PRO A 109 7.24 -19.17 2.79
C PRO A 109 6.02 -19.23 3.71
N PRO A 110 6.08 -20.01 4.81
CA PRO A 110 5.09 -19.90 5.88
C PRO A 110 5.05 -18.47 6.42
N ILE A 111 3.90 -17.82 6.26
CA ILE A 111 3.63 -16.44 6.68
C ILE A 111 2.45 -16.44 7.64
N ASP A 112 2.60 -17.15 8.78
CA ASP A 112 1.54 -17.28 9.78
C ASP A 112 1.83 -16.52 11.06
N VAL A 113 2.96 -15.82 11.16
CA VAL A 113 3.39 -15.13 12.38
C VAL A 113 3.64 -13.66 12.10
N PHE A 114 2.76 -12.79 12.61
CA PHE A 114 2.90 -11.34 12.50
C PHE A 114 2.70 -10.65 13.86
N PRO A 115 3.39 -9.52 14.10
CA PRO A 115 3.01 -8.60 15.15
C PRO A 115 1.72 -7.87 14.75
N ALA A 116 0.99 -7.40 15.76
CA ALA A 116 -0.11 -6.46 15.61
C ALA A 116 0.39 -5.13 14.98
N GLY A 117 -0.48 -4.47 14.22
CA GLY A 117 -0.19 -3.18 13.60
C GLY A 117 0.44 -3.30 12.21
N LEU A 118 1.44 -2.48 11.92
CA LEU A 118 2.01 -2.29 10.59
C LEU A 118 3.41 -2.90 10.48
N ALA A 119 3.59 -3.83 9.54
CA ALA A 119 4.90 -4.32 9.12
C ALA A 119 5.23 -3.85 7.69
N VAL A 120 6.47 -3.41 7.46
CA VAL A 120 6.90 -2.89 6.15
C VAL A 120 8.26 -3.44 5.78
N VAL A 121 8.56 -3.50 4.48
CA VAL A 121 9.89 -3.93 4.03
C VAL A 121 10.98 -2.91 4.41
N PRO A 122 12.18 -3.36 4.82
CA PRO A 122 13.23 -2.49 5.36
C PRO A 122 14.01 -1.71 4.28
N VAL A 123 13.42 -1.42 3.12
CA VAL A 123 14.05 -0.69 2.01
C VAL A 123 14.36 0.76 2.41
N VAL A 124 13.43 1.40 3.13
CA VAL A 124 13.60 2.76 3.64
C VAL A 124 13.44 2.75 5.16
N ARG A 125 14.57 2.88 5.88
CA ARG A 125 14.59 3.01 7.34
C ARG A 125 14.78 4.46 7.77
N LYS A 126 13.90 5.34 7.30
CA LYS A 126 13.89 6.78 7.62
C LYS A 126 12.58 7.19 8.27
N SER A 127 12.61 8.28 9.05
CA SER A 127 11.38 8.98 9.38
C SER A 127 10.75 9.59 8.13
N VAL A 128 9.47 9.94 8.20
CA VAL A 128 8.79 10.64 7.10
C VAL A 128 9.47 11.97 6.81
N ALA A 129 9.84 12.74 7.85
CA ALA A 129 10.60 13.98 7.71
C ALA A 129 11.92 13.77 6.93
N ALA A 130 12.77 12.84 7.40
CA ALA A 130 14.07 12.59 6.79
C ALA A 130 13.98 12.03 5.37
N HIS A 131 12.93 11.28 5.04
CA HIS A 131 12.69 10.83 3.67
C HIS A 131 12.31 12.01 2.77
N LEU A 132 11.35 12.83 3.20
CA LEU A 132 10.86 13.97 2.43
C LEU A 132 11.95 15.03 2.21
N GLU A 133 12.80 15.31 3.20
CA GLU A 133 13.96 16.19 3.04
C GLU A 133 14.86 15.78 1.87
N THR A 134 15.03 14.47 1.64
CA THR A 134 15.92 13.94 0.59
C THR A 134 15.24 13.65 -0.75
N CYS A 135 13.98 13.20 -0.74
CA CYS A 135 13.33 12.62 -1.92
C CYS A 135 11.99 13.29 -2.29
N GLY A 136 11.58 14.33 -1.55
CA GLY A 136 10.25 14.92 -1.72
C GLY A 136 10.08 16.27 -1.04
N SER A 137 11.11 17.11 -0.99
CA SER A 137 11.14 18.31 -0.16
C SER A 137 10.02 19.29 -0.49
N TRP A 138 9.57 19.31 -1.76
CA TRP A 138 8.42 20.10 -2.20
C TRP A 138 7.09 19.71 -1.51
N ARG A 139 6.94 18.46 -1.04
CA ARG A 139 5.78 17.97 -0.27
C ARG A 139 5.90 18.24 1.22
N LEU A 140 7.10 18.52 1.73
CA LEU A 140 7.35 18.64 3.16
C LEU A 140 6.41 19.65 3.86
N PRO A 141 6.15 20.86 3.31
CA PRO A 141 5.22 21.79 3.94
C PRO A 141 3.80 21.21 4.09
N ALA A 142 3.30 20.52 3.07
CA ALA A 142 1.99 19.87 3.10
C ALA A 142 1.95 18.73 4.13
N PHE A 143 3.04 17.95 4.26
CA PHE A 143 3.14 16.90 5.28
C PHE A 143 3.24 17.46 6.70
N VAL A 144 3.85 18.63 6.90
CA VAL A 144 3.89 19.30 8.21
C VAL A 144 2.49 19.74 8.62
N GLU A 145 1.71 20.31 7.70
CA GLU A 145 0.30 20.62 7.94
C GLU A 145 -0.53 19.35 8.20
N LEU A 146 -0.31 18.29 7.41
CA LEU A 146 -1.00 17.02 7.58
C LEU A 146 -0.73 16.40 8.95
N ALA A 147 0.51 16.44 9.42
CA ALA A 147 0.88 15.95 10.75
C ALA A 147 0.16 16.71 11.87
N ARG A 148 0.03 18.03 11.76
CA ARG A 148 -0.80 18.83 12.68
C ARG A 148 -2.26 18.42 12.64
N GLU A 149 -2.79 18.18 11.44
CA GLU A 149 -4.20 17.84 11.27
C GLU A 149 -4.55 16.46 11.84
N LEU A 150 -3.70 15.46 11.60
CA LEU A 150 -3.99 14.09 12.01
C LEU A 150 -3.60 13.82 13.47
N ALA A 151 -2.44 14.32 13.90
CA ALA A 151 -1.85 13.97 15.18
C ALA A 151 -1.80 15.14 16.18
N GLY A 152 -2.28 16.34 15.79
CA GLY A 152 -2.21 17.54 16.62
C GLY A 152 -0.79 18.11 16.79
N ASP A 153 0.21 17.54 16.11
CA ASP A 153 1.62 17.81 16.35
C ASP A 153 2.45 17.64 15.06
N PRO A 154 3.12 18.71 14.56
CA PRO A 154 3.94 18.62 13.36
C PRO A 154 5.15 17.67 13.53
N ASP A 155 5.63 17.48 14.77
CA ASP A 155 6.78 16.61 15.05
C ASP A 155 6.44 15.12 14.87
N ALA A 156 5.17 14.80 14.58
CA ALA A 156 4.74 13.47 14.16
C ALA A 156 5.55 12.94 12.98
N LEU A 157 6.01 13.80 12.07
CA LEU A 157 6.82 13.39 10.92
C LEU A 157 8.19 12.81 11.31
N HIS A 158 8.74 13.22 12.46
CA HIS A 158 10.05 12.74 12.92
C HIS A 158 9.96 11.36 13.58
N ARG A 159 8.80 11.01 14.16
CA ARG A 159 8.51 9.70 14.75
C ARG A 159 7.88 8.71 13.76
N ALA A 160 7.05 9.21 12.84
CA ALA A 160 6.45 8.39 11.79
C ALA A 160 7.54 7.82 10.87
N ARG A 161 7.39 6.56 10.47
CA ARG A 161 8.32 5.90 9.55
C ARG A 161 7.82 5.96 8.13
N TRP A 162 8.71 6.23 7.17
CA TRP A 162 8.38 6.09 5.76
C TRP A 162 8.16 4.61 5.44
N CYS A 163 6.97 4.29 4.93
CA CYS A 163 6.59 2.93 4.59
C CYS A 163 6.85 2.68 3.11
N HIS A 164 7.50 1.57 2.76
CA HIS A 164 7.68 1.20 1.36
C HIS A 164 6.38 0.55 0.83
N GLU A 165 5.87 1.07 -0.27
CA GLU A 165 4.48 0.86 -0.71
C GLU A 165 4.26 -0.43 -1.53
N THR A 166 5.34 -1.13 -1.90
CA THR A 166 5.27 -2.31 -2.79
C THR A 166 4.94 -3.61 -2.06
N CYS A 167 5.24 -3.69 -0.76
CA CYS A 167 4.97 -4.82 0.10
C CYS A 167 4.91 -4.38 1.56
N TYR A 168 3.79 -4.64 2.21
CA TYR A 168 3.57 -4.34 3.63
C TYR A 168 2.42 -5.18 4.18
N ALA A 169 2.34 -5.31 5.50
CA ALA A 169 1.28 -6.06 6.15
C ALA A 169 0.60 -5.24 7.25
N VAL A 170 -0.71 -5.40 7.38
CA VAL A 170 -1.52 -4.87 8.48
C VAL A 170 -2.11 -6.03 9.25
N THR A 171 -1.90 -6.07 10.56
CA THR A 171 -2.45 -7.09 11.46
C THR A 171 -3.37 -6.43 12.49
N ARG A 172 -4.57 -6.98 12.68
CA ARG A 172 -5.58 -6.42 13.59
C ARG A 172 -5.08 -6.37 15.03
N ASP A 173 -5.42 -5.27 15.70
CA ASP A 173 -5.24 -5.08 17.13
C ASP A 173 -6.42 -4.31 17.80
N GLY A 174 -7.44 -3.94 17.01
CA GLY A 174 -8.57 -3.11 17.43
C GLY A 174 -8.43 -1.61 17.15
N ASN A 175 -7.29 -1.14 16.59
CA ASN A 175 -7.03 0.26 16.23
C ASN A 175 -6.96 0.50 14.71
N GLU A 176 -7.27 -0.53 13.92
CA GLU A 176 -7.37 -0.46 12.46
C GLU A 176 -8.32 0.65 11.94
N GLY A 177 -9.41 0.95 12.64
CA GLY A 177 -10.34 2.01 12.32
C GLY A 177 -9.69 3.38 12.43
N CYS A 178 -8.88 3.60 13.47
CA CYS A 178 -8.06 4.81 13.62
C CYS A 178 -7.05 4.93 12.48
N PHE A 179 -6.38 3.83 12.13
CA PHE A 179 -5.42 3.77 11.04
C PHE A 179 -6.07 4.14 9.69
N PHE A 180 -7.17 3.48 9.33
CA PHE A 180 -7.83 3.72 8.03
C PHE A 180 -8.51 5.09 7.95
N ALA A 181 -9.10 5.58 9.04
CA ALA A 181 -9.67 6.93 9.08
C ALA A 181 -8.59 8.01 8.91
N ALA A 182 -7.41 7.83 9.53
CA ALA A 182 -6.29 8.74 9.34
C ALA A 182 -5.75 8.69 7.90
N TRP A 183 -5.65 7.51 7.29
CA TRP A 183 -5.24 7.37 5.90
C TRP A 183 -6.24 8.02 4.94
N GLU A 184 -7.54 7.77 5.11
CA GLU A 184 -8.60 8.40 4.31
C GLU A 184 -8.52 9.92 4.38
N ARG A 185 -8.48 10.48 5.60
CA ARG A 185 -8.36 11.92 5.80
C ARG A 185 -7.10 12.51 5.17
N ALA A 186 -5.98 11.79 5.23
CA ALA A 186 -4.74 12.19 4.58
C ALA A 186 -4.83 12.19 3.06
N ALA A 187 -5.49 11.18 2.49
CA ALA A 187 -5.71 11.08 1.06
C ALA A 187 -6.51 12.30 0.57
N ASP A 188 -7.62 12.63 1.24
CA ASP A 188 -8.45 13.79 0.90
C ASP A 188 -7.68 15.11 1.06
N PHE A 189 -6.92 15.24 2.14
CA PHE A 189 -6.11 16.43 2.43
C PHE A 189 -5.08 16.72 1.33
N LEU A 190 -4.38 15.68 0.86
CA LEU A 190 -3.34 15.79 -0.17
C LEU A 190 -3.96 15.98 -1.56
N GLN A 191 -4.99 15.21 -1.90
CA GLN A 191 -5.69 15.32 -3.18
C GLN A 191 -6.33 16.70 -3.35
N GLY A 192 -6.95 17.26 -2.30
CA GLY A 192 -7.49 18.63 -2.30
C GLY A 192 -6.43 19.71 -2.56
N ARG A 193 -5.14 19.38 -2.42
CA ARG A 193 -3.99 20.26 -2.73
C ARG A 193 -3.28 19.89 -4.03
N GLY A 194 -3.83 18.96 -4.81
CA GLY A 194 -3.21 18.46 -6.03
C GLY A 194 -1.96 17.60 -5.78
N ILE A 195 -1.80 17.05 -4.58
CA ILE A 195 -0.70 16.16 -4.20
C ILE A 195 -1.21 14.72 -4.25
N TYR A 196 -0.67 13.94 -5.18
CA TYR A 196 -1.15 12.59 -5.46
C TYR A 196 -0.07 11.52 -5.24
N SER A 197 0.95 11.82 -4.43
CA SER A 197 2.04 10.90 -4.14
C SER A 197 2.48 11.05 -2.68
N GLY A 198 3.16 10.02 -2.16
CA GLY A 198 3.65 10.00 -0.78
C GLY A 198 2.81 9.15 0.16
N GLU A 199 2.19 8.10 -0.39
CA GLU A 199 1.42 7.12 0.38
C GLU A 199 2.23 6.53 1.54
N GLY A 200 3.52 6.27 1.35
CA GLY A 200 4.42 5.75 2.38
C GLY A 200 4.54 6.68 3.60
N GLY A 201 4.47 7.99 3.38
CA GLY A 201 4.41 8.97 4.46
C GLY A 201 3.04 9.00 5.15
N VAL A 202 1.97 8.86 4.38
CA VAL A 202 0.59 8.78 4.89
C VAL A 202 0.40 7.55 5.77
N MET A 203 0.86 6.38 5.32
CA MET A 203 0.85 5.14 6.10
C MET A 203 1.60 5.30 7.43
N GLY A 204 2.78 5.94 7.40
CA GLY A 204 3.56 6.21 8.61
C GLY A 204 2.83 7.10 9.61
N LEU A 205 2.19 8.17 9.15
CA LEU A 205 1.39 9.05 10.00
C LEU A 205 0.13 8.36 10.52
N ALA A 206 -0.55 7.58 9.69
CA ALA A 206 -1.71 6.78 10.08
C ALA A 206 -1.35 5.76 11.17
N ALA A 207 -0.18 5.11 11.07
CA ALA A 207 0.32 4.22 12.12
C ALA A 207 0.55 4.95 13.44
N VAL A 208 1.12 6.18 13.42
CA VAL A 208 1.25 7.02 14.62
C VAL A 208 -0.12 7.33 15.24
N CYS A 209 -1.13 7.65 14.42
CA CYS A 209 -2.48 7.93 14.91
C CYS A 209 -3.16 6.70 15.54
N ALA A 210 -2.86 5.51 15.04
CA ALA A 210 -3.33 4.24 15.58
C ALA A 210 -2.52 3.75 16.79
N GLY A 211 -1.45 4.46 17.20
CA GLY A 211 -0.56 4.01 18.27
C GLY A 211 0.34 2.83 17.88
N TRP A 212 0.53 2.59 16.58
CA TRP A 212 1.32 1.48 16.06
C TRP A 212 2.79 1.85 15.89
N ALA A 213 3.66 0.94 16.30
CA ALA A 213 5.05 0.93 15.88
C ALA A 213 5.16 0.25 14.51
N THR A 214 6.12 0.71 13.70
CA THR A 214 6.46 0.06 12.42
C THR A 214 7.43 -1.09 12.67
N ASP A 215 7.02 -2.28 12.28
CA ASP A 215 7.87 -3.48 12.30
C ASP A 215 8.59 -3.66 10.95
N TYR A 216 9.87 -4.02 11.00
CA TYR A 216 10.71 -4.22 9.81
C TYR A 216 11.15 -5.67 9.60
N ASP A 217 10.83 -6.55 10.54
CA ASP A 217 11.39 -7.90 10.64
C ASP A 217 10.35 -8.96 10.26
N ALA A 218 9.05 -8.69 10.48
CA ALA A 218 7.97 -9.64 10.24
C ALA A 218 7.86 -10.08 8.76
N LEU A 219 8.26 -9.21 7.83
CA LEU A 219 8.29 -9.53 6.39
C LEU A 219 9.63 -10.10 5.92
N ALA A 220 10.66 -10.17 6.77
CA ALA A 220 11.99 -10.64 6.38
C ALA A 220 12.01 -12.03 5.74
N PRO A 221 11.17 -13.02 6.14
CA PRO A 221 11.10 -14.30 5.46
C PRO A 221 10.54 -14.23 4.04
N LEU A 222 9.62 -13.29 3.79
CA LEU A 222 8.88 -13.16 2.53
C LEU A 222 9.64 -12.33 1.49
N VAL A 223 10.34 -11.28 1.90
CA VAL A 223 11.01 -10.32 1.00
C VAL A 223 11.95 -10.98 -0.03
N PRO A 224 12.80 -11.97 0.32
CA PRO A 224 13.69 -12.61 -0.65
C PRO A 224 12.96 -13.34 -1.78
N SER A 225 11.70 -13.73 -1.56
CA SER A 225 10.88 -14.42 -2.54
C SER A 225 10.10 -13.48 -3.46
N ILE A 226 10.10 -12.17 -3.19
CA ILE A 226 9.35 -11.18 -3.96
C ILE A 226 10.28 -10.45 -4.91
N GLN A 227 9.94 -10.47 -6.19
CA GLN A 227 10.52 -9.58 -7.19
C GLN A 227 9.48 -8.55 -7.62
N HIS A 228 9.77 -7.26 -7.43
CA HIS A 228 8.93 -6.17 -7.95
C HIS A 228 9.47 -5.71 -9.30
N GLU A 229 8.66 -5.81 -10.35
CA GLU A 229 9.11 -5.56 -11.72
C GLU A 229 9.26 -4.08 -12.08
N GLY A 230 8.73 -3.18 -11.25
CA GLY A 230 8.95 -1.74 -11.30
C GLY A 230 8.63 -1.12 -12.66
N GLY A 231 7.46 -0.51 -12.78
CA GLY A 231 7.16 0.38 -13.89
C GLY A 231 5.67 0.49 -14.11
N GLY A 232 5.22 1.68 -14.53
CA GLY A 232 3.88 1.88 -15.04
C GLY A 232 3.52 0.88 -16.15
N PRO A 233 2.31 0.97 -16.75
CA PRO A 233 1.92 0.06 -17.83
C PRO A 233 3.04 -0.02 -18.89
N LYS A 234 3.76 -1.15 -18.91
CA LYS A 234 4.71 -1.50 -19.97
C LYS A 234 3.88 -2.13 -21.07
N ASP A 235 4.06 -1.64 -22.30
CA ASP A 235 3.49 -2.31 -23.47
C ASP A 235 3.97 -3.77 -23.44
N ALA A 236 2.99 -4.68 -23.59
CA ALA A 236 3.23 -6.11 -23.64
C ALA A 236 3.98 -6.49 -24.92
#